data_AF-A0AAV4VVC5-F1
#
_entry.id   AF-A0AAV4VVC5-F1
#
_cell.length_a   1.000
_cell.length_b   1.000
_cell.length_c   1.000
_cell.angle_alpha   90.00
_cell.angle_beta   90.00
_cell.angle_gamma   90.00
#
_symmetry.space_group_name_H-M   'P 1'
#
loop_
_entity.id
_entity.type
_entity.pdbx_description
1 polymer ?
#
loop_
_entity_poly.entity_id
_entity_poly.type
_entity_poly.pdbx_seq_one_letter_code
_entity_poly.pdbx_strand_id
1 'polypeptide(L)'
;MISLIYDDAIDDRCSTSHISADIGSFLNQPSGQLSPSEIPPFIQHFLPPFIKQLSPSEIPPFIQHFLPPFIKQLSPLEIPPFIQHFLPPFIKQLSPLEIPPFIQHFLPPFIKQLSALEIPPFIQHFLPPFIKQLSPLEIPPFIQHFLPPFIKQLSALEIPPFIQHFLPPFIKQLSPSEIPPFIQHFLPPFITQLSPLEIPPFIQHFLPPFIKQL
;
A
#
# COMPACT_ATOMS: atom_id res chain seq x y z
N MET A 1 -25.33 4.27 8.68
CA MET A 1 -24.89 2.94 9.19
C MET A 1 -23.40 2.93 9.45
N ILE A 2 -22.50 3.25 8.51
CA ILE A 2 -21.07 3.46 8.85
C ILE A 2 -20.90 4.59 9.87
N SER A 3 -21.57 5.73 9.68
CA SER A 3 -21.64 6.83 10.66
C SER A 3 -22.24 6.38 12.02
N LEU A 4 -23.20 5.43 12.02
CA LEU A 4 -23.76 4.87 13.26
C LEU A 4 -22.80 3.90 13.96
N ILE A 5 -22.12 3.03 13.20
CA ILE A 5 -21.07 2.11 13.72
C ILE A 5 -19.88 2.93 14.23
N TYR A 6 -19.56 4.04 13.56
CA TYR A 6 -18.53 4.98 13.95
C TYR A 6 -18.90 5.75 15.23
N ASP A 7 -20.12 6.28 15.31
CA ASP A 7 -20.65 6.95 16.51
C ASP A 7 -20.70 5.97 17.70
N ASP A 8 -21.20 4.75 17.50
CA ASP A 8 -21.25 3.70 18.53
C ASP A 8 -19.86 3.21 18.97
N ALA A 9 -18.87 3.24 18.07
CA ALA A 9 -17.49 2.82 18.36
C ALA A 9 -16.67 3.90 19.09
N ILE A 10 -16.99 5.19 18.91
CA ILE A 10 -16.34 6.29 19.62
C ILE A 10 -16.89 6.46 21.04
N ASP A 11 -18.15 6.13 21.26
CA ASP A 11 -18.83 6.38 22.55
C ASP A 11 -18.53 5.31 23.63
N ASP A 12 -17.56 4.41 23.41
CA ASP A 12 -17.13 3.32 24.31
C ASP A 12 -18.28 2.35 24.73
N ARG A 13 -19.44 2.44 24.06
CA ARG A 13 -20.64 1.61 24.32
C ARG A 13 -20.64 0.28 23.60
N CYS A 14 -19.70 0.05 22.68
CA CYS A 14 -19.65 -1.16 21.88
C CYS A 14 -18.67 -2.18 22.50
N SER A 15 -19.22 -3.11 23.29
CA SER A 15 -18.50 -4.36 23.59
C SER A 15 -18.14 -5.07 22.28
N THR A 16 -16.95 -5.65 22.24
CA THR A 16 -16.30 -6.38 21.14
C THR A 16 -17.16 -7.41 20.38
N SER A 17 -18.36 -7.74 20.86
CA SER A 17 -19.32 -8.64 20.23
C SER A 17 -20.15 -8.04 19.10
N HIS A 18 -20.36 -6.72 19.07
CA HIS A 18 -21.21 -6.08 18.03
C HIS A 18 -20.46 -5.88 16.70
N ILE A 19 -19.16 -5.57 16.75
CA ILE A 19 -18.33 -5.38 15.55
C ILE A 19 -18.33 -6.63 14.66
N SER A 20 -18.31 -7.84 15.23
CA SER A 20 -18.33 -9.10 14.46
C SER A 20 -19.63 -9.36 13.69
N ALA A 21 -20.79 -8.95 14.23
CA ALA A 21 -22.06 -9.07 13.52
C ALA A 21 -22.17 -8.05 12.35
N ASP A 22 -21.46 -6.93 12.48
CA ASP A 22 -21.49 -5.83 11.53
C ASP A 22 -20.34 -5.82 10.50
N ILE A 23 -19.28 -6.63 10.66
CA ILE A 23 -18.20 -6.72 9.66
C ILE A 23 -18.77 -7.20 8.32
N GLY A 24 -19.57 -8.26 8.31
CA GLY A 24 -20.17 -8.78 7.09
C GLY A 24 -21.10 -7.77 6.39
N SER A 25 -21.84 -6.96 7.14
CA SER A 25 -22.68 -5.89 6.57
C SER A 25 -21.83 -4.71 6.08
N PHE A 26 -20.80 -4.32 6.84
CA PHE A 26 -19.85 -3.26 6.53
C PHE A 26 -19.05 -3.54 5.25
N LEU A 27 -18.58 -4.77 5.05
CA LEU A 27 -17.79 -5.18 3.88
C LEU A 27 -18.61 -5.31 2.60
N ASN A 28 -19.91 -5.63 2.73
CA ASN A 28 -20.82 -5.82 1.61
C ASN A 28 -21.58 -4.55 1.21
N GLN A 29 -21.42 -3.45 1.95
CA GLN A 29 -21.96 -2.15 1.57
C GLN A 29 -20.92 -1.41 0.73
N PRO A 30 -21.32 -0.74 -0.38
CA PRO A 30 -20.44 0.27 -0.98
C PRO A 30 -20.12 1.26 0.12
N SER A 31 -18.83 1.53 0.40
CA SER A 31 -18.39 2.35 1.53
C SER A 31 -19.33 3.55 1.67
N GLY A 32 -20.25 3.49 2.63
CA GLY A 32 -21.25 4.54 2.83
C GLY A 32 -20.50 5.86 2.93
N GLN A 33 -21.00 6.90 2.26
CA GLN A 33 -20.30 8.18 2.20
C GLN A 33 -20.07 8.69 3.62
N LEU A 34 -18.82 8.62 4.09
CA LEU A 34 -18.41 9.32 5.29
C LEU A 34 -18.38 10.80 4.96
N SER A 35 -18.90 11.63 5.85
CA SER A 35 -18.69 13.07 5.73
C SER A 35 -17.20 13.39 5.88
N PRO A 36 -16.68 14.46 5.25
CA PRO A 36 -15.27 14.84 5.38
C PRO A 36 -14.82 15.04 6.83
N SER A 37 -15.71 15.42 7.75
CA SER A 37 -15.40 15.54 9.18
C SER A 37 -15.21 14.20 9.90
N GLU A 38 -15.78 13.10 9.38
CA GLU A 38 -15.70 11.77 10.00
C GLU A 38 -14.47 10.99 9.51
N ILE A 39 -13.91 11.32 8.35
CA ILE A 39 -12.80 10.57 7.75
C ILE A 39 -11.52 10.61 8.61
N PRO A 40 -11.01 11.77 9.09
CA PRO A 40 -9.79 11.79 9.90
C PRO A 40 -9.87 10.94 11.18
N PRO A 41 -10.90 11.08 12.04
CA PRO A 41 -11.02 10.24 13.23
C PRO A 41 -11.33 8.77 12.90
N PHE A 42 -12.02 8.48 11.80
CA PHE A 42 -12.21 7.11 11.33
C PHE A 42 -10.87 6.43 10.98
N ILE A 43 -9.96 7.13 10.29
CA ILE A 43 -8.62 6.61 9.96
C ILE A 43 -7.76 6.44 11.22
N GLN A 44 -7.79 7.41 12.13
CA GLN A 44 -6.88 7.44 13.28
C GLN A 44 -7.33 6.54 14.43
N HIS A 45 -8.64 6.41 14.66
CA HIS A 45 -9.17 5.77 15.87
C HIS A 45 -9.98 4.52 15.58
N PHE A 46 -10.74 4.46 14.47
CA PHE A 46 -11.60 3.30 14.18
C PHE A 46 -10.89 2.21 13.38
N LEU A 47 -10.24 2.55 12.27
CA LEU A 47 -9.62 1.56 11.39
C LEU A 47 -8.55 0.70 12.10
N PRO A 48 -7.62 1.25 12.91
CA PRO A 48 -6.57 0.43 13.53
C PRO A 48 -7.06 -0.67 14.49
N PRO A 49 -8.04 -0.45 15.38
CA PRO A 49 -8.63 -1.55 16.15
C PRO A 49 -9.54 -2.45 15.31
N PHE A 50 -10.26 -1.92 14.31
CA PHE A 50 -11.12 -2.72 13.43
C PHE A 50 -10.34 -3.80 12.68
N ILE A 51 -9.20 -3.44 12.06
CA ILE A 51 -8.38 -4.41 11.32
C ILE A 51 -7.87 -5.55 12.22
N LYS A 52 -7.58 -5.27 13.50
CA LYS A 52 -7.14 -6.28 14.48
C LYS A 52 -8.21 -7.33 14.78
N GLN A 53 -9.47 -7.05 14.45
CA GLN A 53 -10.60 -7.94 14.69
C GLN A 53 -11.02 -8.73 13.44
N LEU A 54 -10.52 -8.37 12.25
CA LEU A 54 -10.83 -9.10 11.02
C LEU A 54 -10.29 -10.52 11.09
N SER A 55 -11.15 -11.49 10.77
CA SER A 55 -10.73 -12.86 10.54
C SER A 55 -10.03 -13.00 9.17
N PRO A 56 -9.20 -14.04 8.97
CA PRO A 56 -8.53 -14.27 7.69
C PRO A 56 -9.48 -14.34 6.49
N SER A 57 -10.72 -14.82 6.68
CA SER A 57 -11.75 -14.84 5.62
C SER A 57 -12.31 -13.47 5.27
N GLU A 58 -12.20 -12.48 6.15
CA GLU A 58 -12.77 -11.14 5.98
C GLU A 58 -11.75 -10.15 5.38
N ILE A 59 -10.46 -10.46 5.46
CA ILE A 59 -9.39 -9.63 4.89
C ILE A 59 -9.48 -9.52 3.36
N PRO A 60 -9.65 -10.61 2.58
CA PRO A 60 -9.78 -10.52 1.13
C PRO A 60 -10.95 -9.62 0.66
N PRO A 61 -12.20 -9.77 1.15
CA PRO A 61 -13.29 -8.88 0.76
C PRO A 61 -13.06 -7.43 1.24
N PHE A 62 -12.42 -7.21 2.39
CA PHE A 62 -12.02 -5.86 2.82
C PHE A 62 -11.06 -5.19 1.83
N ILE A 63 -10.04 -5.92 1.36
CA ILE A 63 -9.08 -5.44 0.37
C ILE A 63 -9.75 -5.18 -0.99
N GLN A 64 -10.62 -6.07 -1.43
CA GLN A 64 -11.18 -6.03 -2.79
C GLN A 64 -12.37 -5.08 -2.92
N HIS A 65 -13.19 -4.97 -1.88
CA HIS A 65 -14.47 -4.29 -1.96
C HIS A 65 -14.58 -3.05 -1.07
N PHE A 66 -13.95 -3.03 0.10
CA PHE A 66 -14.03 -1.88 1.00
C PHE A 66 -12.96 -0.82 0.72
N LEU A 67 -11.68 -1.22 0.65
CA LEU A 67 -10.59 -0.27 0.52
C LEU A 67 -10.63 0.57 -0.77
N PRO A 68 -10.87 -0.01 -1.98
CA PRO A 68 -10.84 0.77 -3.23
C PRO A 68 -11.89 1.90 -3.33
N PRO A 69 -13.14 1.74 -2.87
CA PRO A 69 -14.07 2.86 -2.76
C PRO A 69 -13.75 3.80 -1.60
N PHE A 70 -13.23 3.32 -0.47
CA PHE A 70 -12.84 4.18 0.66
C PHE A 70 -11.74 5.17 0.27
N ILE A 71 -10.67 4.71 -0.40
CA ILE A 71 -9.58 5.59 -0.85
C ILE A 71 -10.06 6.69 -1.80
N LYS A 72 -11.11 6.44 -2.60
CA LYS A 72 -11.77 7.46 -3.47
C LYS A 72 -12.48 8.56 -2.71
N GLN A 73 -12.74 8.38 -1.43
CA GLN A 73 -13.34 9.42 -0.58
C GLN A 73 -12.28 10.29 0.08
N LEU A 74 -11.02 9.84 0.14
CA LEU A 74 -9.95 10.56 0.81
C LEU A 74 -9.57 11.83 0.03
N SER A 75 -9.53 12.94 0.75
CA SER A 75 -8.94 14.19 0.31
C SER A 75 -7.40 14.13 0.43
N PRO A 76 -6.67 15.03 -0.26
CA PRO A 76 -5.20 15.08 -0.18
C PRO A 76 -4.65 15.23 1.26
N LEU A 77 -5.40 15.84 2.17
CA LEU A 77 -5.00 16.00 3.57
C LEU A 77 -5.16 14.69 4.39
N GLU A 78 -5.99 13.76 3.92
CA GLU A 78 -6.29 12.50 4.61
C GLU A 78 -5.44 11.33 4.11
N ILE A 79 -4.84 11.45 2.92
CA ILE A 79 -3.92 10.45 2.38
C ILE A 79 -2.67 10.27 3.28
N PRO A 80 -1.96 11.33 3.72
CA PRO A 80 -0.80 11.17 4.60
C PRO A 80 -1.08 10.41 5.91
N PRO A 81 -2.12 10.75 6.73
CA PRO A 81 -2.42 9.98 7.94
C PRO A 81 -2.85 8.55 7.62
N PHE A 82 -3.52 8.30 6.49
CA PHE A 82 -3.82 6.94 6.05
C PHE A 82 -2.55 6.13 5.75
N ILE A 83 -1.57 6.71 5.05
CA ILE A 83 -0.27 6.07 4.77
C ILE A 83 0.52 5.82 6.05
N GLN A 84 0.50 6.75 7.00
CA GLN A 84 1.34 6.70 8.19
C GLN A 84 0.75 5.85 9.32
N HIS A 85 -0.56 5.88 9.51
CA HIS A 85 -1.22 5.26 10.66
C HIS A 85 -2.01 4.00 10.32
N PHE A 86 -2.59 3.91 9.12
CA PHE A 86 -3.41 2.76 8.74
C PHE A 86 -2.61 1.67 8.01
N LEU A 87 -1.88 2.02 6.95
CA LEU A 87 -1.21 1.01 6.13
C LEU A 87 -0.17 0.17 6.89
N PRO A 88 0.71 0.73 7.75
CA PRO A 88 1.74 -0.06 8.42
C PRO A 88 1.20 -1.15 9.36
N PRO A 89 0.20 -0.91 10.24
CA PRO A 89 -0.38 -1.97 11.04
C PRO A 89 -1.22 -2.94 10.21
N PHE A 90 -1.90 -2.47 9.14
CA PHE A 90 -2.68 -3.35 8.26
C PHE A 90 -1.79 -4.37 7.55
N ILE A 91 -0.70 -3.91 6.94
CA ILE A 91 0.30 -4.77 6.29
C ILE A 91 0.80 -5.86 7.25
N LYS A 92 1.15 -5.50 8.50
CA LYS A 92 1.64 -6.45 9.51
C LYS A 92 0.65 -7.57 9.88
N GLN A 93 -0.63 -7.41 9.56
CA GLN A 93 -1.65 -8.42 9.82
C GLN A 93 -1.87 -9.35 8.64
N LEU A 94 -1.48 -8.93 7.43
CA LEU A 94 -1.72 -9.71 6.22
C LEU A 94 -0.94 -11.02 6.28
N SER A 95 -1.66 -12.12 6.06
CA SER A 95 -1.04 -13.41 5.83
C SER A 95 -0.46 -13.50 4.41
N PRO A 96 0.46 -14.44 4.13
CA PRO A 96 1.01 -14.64 2.78
C PRO A 96 -0.05 -14.81 1.68
N LEU A 97 -1.23 -15.35 2.01
CA LEU A 97 -2.34 -15.52 1.06
C LEU A 97 -3.10 -14.21 0.77
N GLU A 98 -2.99 -13.22 1.64
CA GLU A 98 -3.68 -11.93 1.55
C GLU A 98 -2.82 -10.82 0.93
N ILE A 99 -1.50 -10.99 0.90
CA ILE A 99 -0.57 -10.06 0.25
C ILE A 99 -0.83 -9.98 -1.28
N PRO A 100 -1.02 -11.07 -2.04
CA PRO A 100 -1.34 -10.99 -3.47
C PRO A 100 -2.59 -10.17 -3.81
N PRO A 101 -3.77 -10.38 -3.20
CA PRO A 101 -4.93 -9.55 -3.49
C PRO A 101 -4.70 -8.08 -3.06
N PHE A 102 -3.94 -7.82 -2.01
CA PHE A 102 -3.55 -6.44 -1.63
C PHE A 102 -2.72 -5.77 -2.73
N ILE A 103 -1.73 -6.46 -3.27
CA ILE A 103 -0.89 -5.96 -4.37
C ILE A 103 -1.70 -5.75 -5.65
N GLN A 104 -2.63 -6.66 -5.97
CA GLN A 104 -3.35 -6.65 -7.24
C GLN A 104 -4.55 -5.70 -7.25
N HIS A 105 -5.28 -5.61 -6.14
CA HIS A 105 -6.56 -4.88 -6.10
C HIS A 105 -6.50 -3.56 -5.34
N PHE A 106 -5.63 -3.44 -4.33
CA PHE A 106 -5.56 -2.23 -3.52
C PHE A 106 -4.47 -1.26 -3.97
N LEU A 107 -3.22 -1.72 -4.14
CA LEU A 107 -2.13 -0.78 -4.45
C LEU A 107 -2.32 -0.03 -5.78
N PRO A 108 -2.73 -0.65 -6.90
CA PRO A 108 -2.85 0.06 -8.17
C PRO A 108 -3.85 1.22 -8.16
N PRO A 109 -5.08 1.09 -7.62
CA PRO A 109 -5.97 2.25 -7.50
C PRO A 109 -5.47 3.26 -6.46
N PHE A 110 -4.83 2.82 -5.37
CA PHE A 110 -4.27 3.73 -4.37
C PHE A 110 -3.18 4.64 -4.94
N ILE A 111 -2.23 4.07 -5.67
CA ILE A 111 -1.16 4.82 -6.35
C ILE A 111 -1.72 5.88 -7.30
N LYS A 112 -2.80 5.56 -8.04
CA LYS A 112 -3.43 6.49 -8.98
C LYS A 112 -4.06 7.71 -8.30
N GLN A 113 -4.26 7.67 -6.99
CA GLN A 113 -4.80 8.78 -6.23
C GLN A 113 -3.72 9.63 -5.58
N LEU A 114 -2.51 9.09 -5.42
CA LEU A 114 -1.42 9.82 -4.81
C LEU A 114 -1.05 11.02 -5.68
N SER A 115 -1.06 12.20 -5.08
CA SER A 115 -0.46 13.39 -5.66
C SER A 115 1.06 13.37 -5.49
N ALA A 116 1.75 14.28 -6.20
CA ALA A 116 3.20 14.44 -6.08
C ALA A 116 3.67 14.68 -4.63
N LEU A 117 2.84 15.30 -3.78
CA LEU A 117 3.17 15.53 -2.37
C LEU A 117 3.06 14.26 -1.51
N GLU A 118 2.28 13.27 -1.95
CA GLU A 118 1.98 12.06 -1.19
C GLU A 118 2.86 10.87 -1.60
N ILE A 119 3.46 10.91 -2.79
CA ILE A 119 4.40 9.87 -3.25
C ILE A 119 5.67 9.80 -2.37
N PRO A 120 6.34 10.90 -1.98
CA PRO A 120 7.51 10.82 -1.11
C PRO A 120 7.26 10.12 0.24
N PRO A 121 6.23 10.46 1.04
CA PRO A 121 5.96 9.74 2.28
C PRO A 121 5.57 8.28 2.02
N PHE A 122 4.91 7.96 0.90
CA PHE A 122 4.65 6.57 0.51
C PHE A 122 5.95 5.78 0.25
N ILE A 123 6.90 6.36 -0.49
CA ILE A 123 8.21 5.75 -0.76
C ILE A 123 9.02 5.56 0.52
N GLN A 124 8.98 6.54 1.44
CA GLN A 124 9.83 6.53 2.62
C GLN A 124 9.27 5.69 3.78
N HIS A 125 7.95 5.70 3.97
CA HIS A 125 7.32 5.11 5.16
C HIS A 125 6.54 3.83 4.86
N PHE A 126 5.97 3.68 3.66
CA PHE A 126 5.17 2.49 3.32
C PHE A 126 5.99 1.42 2.62
N LEU A 127 6.71 1.76 1.55
CA LEU A 127 7.37 0.74 0.73
C LEU A 127 8.45 -0.06 1.49
N PRO A 128 9.36 0.54 2.28
CA PRO A 128 10.42 -0.21 2.95
C PRO A 128 9.91 -1.28 3.92
N PRO A 129 8.93 -1.02 4.82
CA PRO A 129 8.38 -2.08 5.66
C PRO A 129 7.54 -3.08 4.86
N PHE A 130 6.84 -2.66 3.79
CA PHE A 130 6.05 -3.58 2.96
C PHE A 130 6.94 -4.61 2.27
N ILE A 131 8.01 -4.15 1.61
CA ILE A 131 9.02 -4.99 0.96
C ILE A 131 9.56 -6.02 1.96
N LYS A 132 9.95 -5.59 3.17
CA LYS A 132 10.46 -6.47 4.23
C LYS A 132 9.54 -7.65 4.59
N GLN A 133 8.25 -7.56 4.30
CA GLN A 133 7.29 -8.63 4.57
C GLN A 133 7.05 -9.56 3.39
N LEU A 134 7.39 -9.14 2.17
CA LEU A 134 7.18 -9.96 0.98
C LEU A 134 8.03 -11.23 1.05
N SER A 135 7.35 -12.37 0.91
CA SER A 135 7.97 -13.67 0.67
C SER A 135 8.27 -13.84 -0.83
N PRO A 136 9.12 -14.81 -1.21
CA PRO A 136 9.45 -15.08 -2.62
C PRO A 136 8.22 -15.30 -3.53
N LEU A 137 7.11 -15.81 -2.98
CA LEU A 137 5.87 -16.02 -3.75
C LEU A 137 5.14 -14.70 -4.06
N GLU A 138 5.38 -13.64 -3.29
CA GLU A 138 4.68 -12.36 -3.39
C GLU A 138 5.50 -11.30 -4.17
N ILE A 139 6.80 -11.52 -4.34
CA ILE A 139 7.65 -10.67 -5.17
C ILE A 139 7.20 -10.63 -6.64
N PRO A 140 6.86 -11.75 -7.31
CA PRO A 140 6.37 -11.71 -8.69
C PRO A 140 5.12 -10.85 -8.90
N PRO A 141 4.01 -11.00 -8.14
CA PRO A 141 2.85 -10.14 -8.32
C PRO A 141 3.19 -8.67 -8.00
N PHE A 142 4.09 -8.39 -7.06
CA PHE A 142 4.55 -7.02 -6.78
C PHE A 142 5.26 -6.41 -8.00
N ILE A 143 6.18 -7.14 -8.61
CA ILE A 143 6.90 -6.70 -9.81
C ILE A 143 5.94 -6.49 -10.99
N GLN A 144 4.94 -7.35 -11.15
CA GLN A 144 4.07 -7.31 -12.33
C GLN A 144 2.94 -6.29 -12.21
N HIS A 145 2.34 -6.15 -11.03
CA HIS A 145 1.12 -5.36 -10.85
C HIS A 145 1.34 -4.03 -10.14
N PHE A 146 2.34 -3.93 -9.26
CA PHE A 146 2.59 -2.71 -8.51
C PHE A 146 3.64 -1.81 -9.18
N LEU A 147 4.82 -2.36 -9.52
CA LEU A 147 5.93 -1.53 -10.00
C LEU A 147 5.62 -0.76 -11.30
N PRO A 148 5.03 -1.35 -12.36
CA PRO A 148 4.81 -0.64 -13.61
C PRO A 148 3.88 0.57 -13.48
N PRO A 149 2.70 0.50 -12.82
CA PRO A 149 1.87 1.69 -12.62
C PRO A 149 2.51 2.68 -11.65
N PHE A 150 3.29 2.22 -10.66
CA PHE A 150 3.97 3.12 -9.72
C PHE A 150 5.02 3.98 -10.40
N ILE A 151 5.90 3.36 -11.20
CA ILE A 151 6.92 4.06 -11.99
C ILE A 151 6.24 5.13 -12.84
N LYS A 152 5.17 4.79 -13.58
CA LYS A 152 4.45 5.75 -14.42
C LYS A 152 3.93 7.00 -13.69
N GLN A 153 3.76 6.97 -12.37
CA GLN A 153 3.35 8.12 -11.57
C GLN A 153 4.53 8.96 -11.05
N LEU A 154 5.73 8.41 -11.01
CA LEU A 154 6.91 9.15 -10.54
C LEU A 154 7.23 10.27 -11.52
N SER A 155 7.41 11.48 -10.98
CA SER A 155 8.03 12.61 -11.67
C SER A 155 9.51 12.70 -11.27
N ALA A 156 10.25 13.61 -11.91
CA ALA A 156 11.67 13.80 -11.66
C ALA A 156 12.01 14.09 -10.18
N LEU A 157 11.08 14.67 -9.40
CA LEU A 157 11.30 14.95 -7.98
C LEU A 157 11.20 13.68 -7.10
N GLU A 158 10.45 12.67 -7.52
CA GLU A 158 10.25 11.44 -6.74
C GLU A 158 11.17 10.29 -7.17
N ILE A 159 11.83 10.39 -8.32
CA ILE A 159 12.84 9.41 -8.75
C ILE A 159 14.01 9.30 -7.76
N PRO A 160 14.63 10.40 -7.25
CA PRO A 160 15.72 10.31 -6.29
C PRO A 160 15.38 9.56 -4.99
N PRO A 161 14.28 9.88 -4.26
CA PRO A 161 13.92 9.11 -3.08
C PRO A 161 13.57 7.66 -3.40
N PHE A 162 13.00 7.37 -4.58
CA PHE A 162 12.76 5.99 -5.02
C PHE A 162 14.07 5.20 -5.19
N ILE A 163 15.05 5.79 -5.88
CA ILE A 163 16.37 5.17 -6.06
C ILE A 163 17.07 4.93 -4.72
N GLN A 164 16.96 5.88 -3.78
CA GLN A 164 17.69 5.81 -2.51
C GLN A 164 17.04 4.87 -1.50
N HIS A 165 15.71 4.90 -1.37
CA HIS A 165 14.99 4.23 -0.28
C HIS A 165 14.30 2.93 -0.71
N PHE A 166 13.86 2.81 -1.96
CA PHE A 166 13.14 1.65 -2.44
C PHE A 166 14.06 0.61 -3.11
N LEU A 167 14.88 1.03 -4.08
CA LEU A 167 15.63 0.09 -4.92
C LEU A 167 16.61 -0.80 -4.13
N PRO A 168 17.48 -0.27 -3.23
CA PRO A 168 18.46 -1.09 -2.54
C PRO A 168 17.86 -2.20 -1.67
N PRO A 169 16.84 -1.95 -0.81
CA PRO A 169 16.24 -3.03 -0.03
C PRO A 169 15.47 -4.01 -0.91
N PHE A 170 14.79 -3.54 -1.98
CA PHE A 170 14.04 -4.42 -2.86
C PHE A 170 14.95 -5.41 -3.59
N ILE A 171 16.04 -4.92 -4.21
CA ILE A 171 17.00 -5.77 -4.92
C ILE A 171 17.63 -6.79 -3.97
N LYS A 172 17.90 -6.43 -2.71
CA LYS A 172 18.44 -7.35 -1.71
C LYS A 172 17.51 -8.53 -1.38
N GLN A 173 16.22 -8.44 -1.69
CA GLN A 173 15.28 -9.52 -1.48
C GLN A 173 15.08 -10.42 -2.70
N LEU A 174 15.43 -9.94 -3.89
CA LEU A 174 15.21 -10.70 -5.11
C LEU A 174 15.99 -12.02 -5.08
N SER A 175 15.28 -13.12 -5.28
CA SER A 175 15.89 -14.41 -5.56
C SER A 175 16.28 -14.51 -7.05
N PRO A 176 17.20 -15.43 -7.43
CA PRO A 176 17.61 -15.59 -8.83
C PRO A 176 16.45 -15.80 -9.81
N SER A 177 15.36 -16.46 -9.39
CA SER A 177 14.16 -16.66 -10.19
C SER A 177 13.32 -15.39 -10.39
N GLU A 178 13.47 -14.39 -9.54
CA GLU A 178 12.74 -13.12 -9.58
C GLU A 178 13.49 -12.03 -10.36
N ILE A 179 14.78 -12.23 -10.64
CA ILE A 179 15.58 -11.31 -11.44
C ILE A 179 15.03 -11.17 -12.88
N PRO A 180 14.66 -12.24 -13.61
CA PRO A 180 14.09 -12.10 -14.95
C PRO A 180 12.81 -11.26 -15.00
N PRO A 181 11.75 -11.51 -14.19
CA PRO A 181 10.56 -10.67 -14.22
C PRO A 181 10.87 -9.23 -13.79
N PHE A 182 11.79 -9.01 -12.85
CA PHE A 182 12.22 -7.67 -12.47
C PHE A 182 12.86 -6.91 -13.65
N ILE A 183 13.81 -7.53 -14.36
CA ILE A 183 14.40 -6.94 -15.56
C ILE A 183 13.33 -6.66 -16.61
N GLN A 184 12.39 -7.58 -16.82
CA GLN A 184 11.39 -7.45 -17.87
C GLN A 184 10.37 -6.34 -17.60
N HIS A 185 9.87 -6.25 -16.37
CA HIS A 185 8.73 -5.39 -16.04
C HIS A 185 9.10 -4.07 -15.37
N PHE A 186 10.24 -4.00 -14.65
CA PHE A 186 10.67 -2.80 -13.95
C PHE A 186 11.68 -1.97 -14.75
N LEU A 187 12.76 -2.57 -15.25
CA LEU A 187 13.87 -1.78 -15.81
C LEU A 187 13.50 -0.95 -17.04
N PRO A 188 12.79 -1.48 -18.07
CA PRO A 188 12.45 -0.70 -19.24
C PRO A 188 11.65 0.57 -18.93
N PRO A 189 10.50 0.51 -18.23
CA PRO A 189 9.75 1.73 -17.93
C PRO A 189 10.53 2.67 -17.00
N PHE A 190 11.32 2.14 -16.06
CA PHE A 190 12.10 2.99 -15.15
C PHE A 190 13.18 3.78 -15.86
N ILE A 191 13.98 3.12 -16.71
CA ILE A 191 15.06 3.77 -17.46
C ILE A 191 14.49 4.86 -18.38
N THR A 192 13.29 4.66 -18.96
CA THR A 192 12.67 5.70 -19.81
C THR A 192 12.27 6.97 -19.06
N GLN A 193 12.17 6.92 -17.73
CA GLN A 193 11.86 8.09 -16.91
C GLN A 193 13.09 8.79 -16.35
N LEU A 194 14.26 8.14 -16.35
CA LEU A 194 15.46 8.73 -15.77
C LEU A 194 15.94 9.94 -16.57
N SER A 195 16.11 11.06 -15.87
CA SER A 195 16.85 12.19 -16.41
C SER A 195 18.37 11.92 -16.36
N PRO A 196 19.19 12.61 -17.18
CA PRO A 196 20.65 12.43 -17.16
C PRO A 196 21.29 12.62 -15.77
N LEU A 197 20.69 13.44 -14.90
CA LEU A 197 21.15 13.68 -13.54
C LEU A 197 20.84 12.51 -12.59
N GLU A 198 19.84 11.69 -12.91
CA GLU A 198 19.41 10.54 -12.11
C GLU A 198 20.11 9.23 -12.49
N ILE A 199 20.76 9.18 -13.66
CA ILE A 199 21.50 7.99 -14.10
C ILE A 199 22.66 7.65 -13.14
N PRO A 200 23.53 8.60 -12.73
CA PRO A 200 24.59 8.29 -11.79
C PRO A 200 24.11 7.72 -10.45
N PRO A 201 23.13 8.33 -9.73
CA PRO A 201 22.64 7.74 -8.49
C PRO A 201 21.92 6.41 -8.73
N PHE A 202 21.20 6.24 -9.85
CA PHE A 202 20.62 4.95 -10.20
C PHE A 202 21.69 3.87 -10.26
N ILE A 203 22.74 4.07 -11.06
CA ILE A 203 23.85 3.11 -11.20
C ILE A 203 24.50 2.81 -9.84
N GLN A 204 24.78 3.86 -9.05
CA GLN A 204 25.43 3.75 -7.74
C GLN A 204 24.61 2.92 -6.74
N HIS A 205 23.29 3.10 -6.71
CA HIS A 205 22.42 2.41 -5.77
C HIS A 205 21.90 1.06 -6.29
N PHE A 206 21.83 0.89 -7.61
CA PHE A 206 21.31 -0.31 -8.28
C PHE A 206 22.35 -1.41 -8.44
N LEU A 207 23.51 -1.10 -9.04
CA LEU A 207 24.47 -2.13 -9.45
C LEU A 207 25.04 -2.93 -8.26
N PRO A 208 25.48 -2.31 -7.14
CA PRO A 208 26.11 -3.06 -6.06
C PRO A 208 25.23 -4.15 -5.43
N PRO A 209 23.94 -3.90 -5.10
CA PRO A 209 23.07 -4.98 -4.63
C PRO A 209 22.64 -5.91 -5.76
N PHE A 210 22.48 -5.44 -7.00
CA PHE A 210 21.98 -6.28 -8.11
C PHE A 210 22.98 -7.35 -8.53
N ILE A 211 24.26 -6.99 -8.66
CA ILE A 211 25.33 -7.94 -8.99
C ILE A 211 25.48 -9.02 -7.91
N LYS A 212 25.15 -8.72 -6.64
CA LYS A 212 25.17 -9.72 -5.57
C LYS A 212 24.07 -10.78 -5.67
N GLN A 213 23.02 -10.53 -6.47
CA GLN A 213 21.91 -11.47 -6.69
C GLN A 213 22.06 -12.33 -7.94
N LEU A 214 23.03 -12.00 -8.79
CA LEU A 214 23.42 -12.79 -9.96
C LEU A 214 24.47 -13.83 -9.56
#